data_AF-A0A7J9PHH2-F1
#
_entry.id   AF-A0A7J9PHH2-F1
#
_cell.length_a   1.000
_cell.length_b   1.000
_cell.length_c   1.000
_cell.angle_alpha   90.00
_cell.angle_beta   90.00
_cell.angle_gamma   90.00
#
_symmetry.space_group_name_H-M   'P 1'
#
loop_
_entity.id
_entity.type
_entity.pdbx_description
1 polymer ?
#
loop_
_entity_poly.entity_id
_entity_poly.type
_entity_poly.pdbx_seq_one_letter_code
_entity_poly.pdbx_strand_id
1 'polypeptide(L)'
;MLMIVLFFAYFKVRSPEKFESLDLKKEGTKKIPKVFWTYSLFTFITTVGFVSFAIIGFHLKVNGIISDAEIPFFYAVAMMVDAIFGLLVGKMYDSFKSKHDNEKAGLLILGIVPLLTAVLIPLVFSYNFALIFVGMLLWGIVMGSHETVMKASIADITCINKRGTAYGIFSVIYGLTLFIGAIFAGYLYDISIFWMILVLVGIELLGIPVYFMMKKQIM
;
A
#
# COMPACT_ATOMS: atom_id res chain seq x y z
N MET A 1 -18.21 -8.66 -14.29
CA MET A 1 -18.18 -7.31 -14.90
C MET A 1 -16.80 -6.96 -15.48
N LEU A 2 -15.71 -7.05 -14.69
CA LEU A 2 -14.36 -6.66 -15.09
C LEU A 2 -13.80 -7.45 -16.31
N MET A 3 -14.03 -8.77 -16.36
CA MET A 3 -13.63 -9.60 -17.52
C MET A 3 -14.39 -9.25 -18.80
N ILE A 4 -15.66 -8.84 -18.70
CA ILE A 4 -16.47 -8.45 -19.86
C ILE A 4 -15.98 -7.12 -20.43
N VAL A 5 -15.68 -6.15 -19.55
CA VAL A 5 -15.11 -4.86 -19.95
C VAL A 5 -13.72 -5.05 -20.57
N LEU A 6 -12.87 -5.90 -19.99
CA LEU A 6 -11.57 -6.25 -20.56
C LEU A 6 -11.69 -6.92 -21.93
N PHE A 7 -12.64 -7.84 -22.08
CA PHE A 7 -12.91 -8.50 -23.36
C PHE A 7 -13.32 -7.49 -24.44
N PHE A 8 -14.26 -6.59 -24.13
CA PHE A 8 -14.67 -5.52 -25.04
C PHE A 8 -13.54 -4.53 -25.34
N ALA A 9 -12.75 -4.13 -24.34
CA ALA A 9 -11.64 -3.22 -24.52
C ALA A 9 -10.51 -3.84 -25.37
N TYR A 10 -10.20 -5.13 -25.17
CA TYR A 10 -9.20 -5.85 -25.95
C TYR A 10 -9.57 -5.90 -27.44
N PHE A 11 -10.84 -6.14 -27.76
CA PHE A 11 -11.31 -6.15 -29.14
C PHE A 11 -11.38 -4.75 -29.76
N LYS A 12 -11.75 -3.71 -28.98
CA LYS A 12 -11.95 -2.35 -29.49
C LYS A 12 -10.65 -1.53 -29.57
N VAL A 13 -9.68 -1.81 -28.70
CA VAL A 13 -8.39 -1.10 -28.61
C VAL A 13 -7.26 -2.12 -28.62
N ARG A 14 -7.03 -2.72 -29.79
CA ARG A 14 -6.01 -3.76 -30.00
C ARG A 14 -4.56 -3.26 -29.87
N SER A 15 -4.35 -1.95 -29.84
CA SER A 15 -3.04 -1.30 -29.68
C SER A 15 -3.12 -0.05 -28.79
N PRO A 16 -3.23 -0.21 -27.45
CA PRO A 16 -3.33 0.90 -26.50
C PRO A 16 -2.14 1.86 -26.54
N GLU A 17 -0.98 1.34 -26.96
CA GLU A 17 0.28 2.08 -27.10
C GLU A 17 0.18 3.32 -28.00
N LYS A 18 -0.80 3.36 -28.93
CA LYS A 18 -1.02 4.51 -29.83
C LYS A 18 -1.63 5.74 -29.13
N PHE A 19 -2.20 5.57 -27.93
CA PHE A 19 -2.84 6.64 -27.17
C PHE A 19 -1.91 7.29 -26.13
N GLU A 20 -0.77 6.67 -25.85
CA GLU A 20 0.29 7.31 -25.07
C GLU A 20 1.20 8.07 -26.06
N SER A 21 1.26 9.39 -25.92
CA SER A 21 2.16 10.22 -26.72
C SER A 21 3.57 9.65 -26.60
N LEU A 22 4.18 9.31 -27.74
CA LEU A 22 5.57 8.88 -27.85
C LEU A 22 6.47 9.98 -27.31
N ASP A 23 6.66 10.01 -25.99
CA ASP A 23 7.78 10.70 -25.37
C ASP A 23 9.01 9.85 -25.69
N LEU A 24 9.53 10.04 -26.90
CA LEU A 24 10.70 9.40 -27.50
C LEU A 24 11.98 9.58 -26.65
N LYS A 25 11.92 10.25 -25.49
CA LYS A 25 13.04 10.45 -24.56
C LYS A 25 13.33 9.27 -23.64
N LYS A 26 12.46 8.25 -23.52
CA LYS A 26 12.71 7.07 -22.64
C LYS A 26 13.08 5.78 -23.41
N GLU A 27 13.66 5.88 -24.61
CA GLU A 27 14.09 4.71 -25.42
C GLU A 27 15.33 3.93 -24.88
N GLY A 28 15.93 4.34 -23.75
CA GLY A 28 17.31 3.92 -23.45
C GLY A 28 17.57 2.60 -22.71
N THR A 29 16.62 2.02 -21.95
CA THR A 29 17.01 0.93 -21.02
C THR A 29 16.09 -0.28 -21.03
N LYS A 30 16.62 -1.43 -21.49
CA LYS A 30 15.99 -2.76 -21.34
C LYS A 30 15.79 -3.21 -19.89
N LYS A 31 16.35 -2.47 -18.91
CA LYS A 31 16.40 -2.85 -17.48
C LYS A 31 15.43 -2.01 -16.66
N ILE A 32 14.86 -2.64 -15.63
CA ILE A 32 14.02 -1.97 -14.63
C ILE A 32 14.90 -1.05 -13.76
N PRO A 33 14.52 0.22 -13.53
CA PRO A 33 15.33 1.17 -12.77
C PRO A 33 15.57 0.77 -11.31
N LYS A 34 16.68 1.23 -10.71
CA LYS A 34 17.02 0.95 -9.29
C LYS A 34 15.95 1.44 -8.30
N VAL A 35 15.30 2.56 -8.63
CA VAL A 35 14.22 3.14 -7.82
C VAL A 35 13.07 2.15 -7.64
N PHE A 36 12.72 1.37 -8.67
CA PHE A 36 11.69 0.33 -8.57
C PHE A 36 12.02 -0.71 -7.51
N TRP A 37 13.28 -1.15 -7.42
CA TRP A 37 13.68 -2.17 -6.45
C TRP A 37 13.71 -1.61 -5.02
N THR A 38 14.14 -0.37 -4.84
CA THR A 38 14.10 0.27 -3.52
C THR A 38 12.66 0.56 -3.09
N TYR A 39 11.79 0.94 -4.04
CA TYR A 39 10.36 1.09 -3.82
C TYR A 39 9.66 -0.24 -3.47
N SER A 40 10.03 -1.32 -4.15
CA SER A 40 9.52 -2.67 -3.88
C SER A 40 9.96 -3.15 -2.50
N LEU A 41 11.21 -2.87 -2.10
CA LEU A 41 11.72 -3.18 -0.75
C LEU A 41 11.01 -2.36 0.33
N PHE A 42 10.82 -1.05 0.11
CA PHE A 42 10.06 -0.19 1.00
C PHE A 42 8.65 -0.76 1.20
N THR A 43 7.97 -1.03 0.09
CA THR A 43 6.62 -1.62 0.11
C THR A 43 6.59 -2.96 0.82
N PHE A 44 7.59 -3.82 0.58
CA PHE A 44 7.70 -5.11 1.26
C PHE A 44 7.70 -4.92 2.77
N ILE A 45 8.59 -4.06 3.29
CA ILE A 45 8.74 -3.83 4.73
C ILE A 45 7.44 -3.27 5.32
N THR A 46 6.86 -2.22 4.72
CA THR A 46 5.64 -1.57 5.24
C THR A 46 4.38 -2.40 5.03
N THR A 47 4.43 -3.45 4.21
CA THR A 47 3.29 -4.37 4.04
C THR A 47 3.42 -5.59 4.94
N VAL A 48 4.63 -6.05 5.27
CA VAL A 48 4.85 -7.08 6.30
C VAL A 48 4.45 -6.54 7.68
N GLY A 49 4.84 -5.29 7.99
CA GLY A 49 4.50 -4.64 9.26
C GLY A 49 3.01 -4.28 9.38
N PHE A 50 2.32 -4.15 8.24
CA PHE A 50 0.90 -3.83 8.20
C PHE A 50 0.04 -5.04 8.57
N VAL A 51 -0.83 -4.83 9.57
CA VAL A 51 -1.76 -5.85 10.02
C VAL A 51 -2.97 -5.97 9.08
N SER A 52 -3.30 -7.19 8.68
CA SER A 52 -4.48 -7.46 7.86
C SER A 52 -5.77 -7.32 8.67
N PHE A 53 -6.85 -6.92 8.00
CA PHE A 53 -8.17 -6.83 8.63
C PHE A 53 -8.62 -8.17 9.23
N ALA A 54 -8.20 -9.30 8.67
CA ALA A 54 -8.54 -10.63 9.18
C ALA A 54 -8.04 -10.84 10.62
N ILE A 55 -6.81 -10.42 10.94
CA ILE A 55 -6.26 -10.54 12.30
C ILE A 55 -6.94 -9.55 13.25
N ILE A 56 -7.24 -8.33 12.79
CA ILE A 56 -7.99 -7.36 13.59
C ILE A 56 -9.40 -7.90 13.90
N GLY A 57 -10.14 -8.35 12.90
CA GLY A 57 -11.47 -8.92 13.07
C GLY A 57 -11.48 -10.14 13.98
N PHE A 58 -10.45 -10.99 13.89
CA PHE A 58 -10.26 -12.10 14.82
C PHE A 58 -10.08 -11.62 16.27
N HIS A 59 -9.24 -10.61 16.50
CA HIS A 59 -9.05 -10.00 17.82
C HIS A 59 -10.36 -9.44 18.40
N LEU A 60 -11.12 -8.71 17.58
CA LEU A 60 -12.41 -8.13 17.97
C LEU A 60 -13.42 -9.22 18.35
N LYS A 61 -13.45 -10.31 17.58
CA LYS A 61 -14.36 -11.45 17.80
C LYS A 61 -14.02 -12.23 19.07
N VAL A 62 -12.77 -12.67 19.22
CA VAL A 62 -12.36 -13.56 20.32
C VAL A 62 -12.48 -12.88 21.68
N ASN A 63 -12.24 -11.57 21.73
CA ASN A 63 -12.36 -10.80 22.96
C ASN A 63 -13.78 -10.26 23.21
N GLY A 64 -14.75 -10.54 22.33
CA GLY A 64 -16.13 -10.10 22.47
C GLY A 64 -16.29 -8.57 22.54
N ILE A 65 -15.39 -7.82 21.89
CA ILE A 65 -15.37 -6.35 21.98
C ILE A 65 -16.55 -5.74 21.21
N ILE A 66 -16.90 -6.36 20.08
CA ILE A 66 -18.07 -6.03 19.27
C ILE A 66 -18.76 -7.32 18.82
N SER A 67 -20.01 -7.23 18.40
CA SER A 67 -20.77 -8.35 17.87
C SER A 67 -20.28 -8.80 16.50
N ASP A 68 -20.57 -10.06 16.13
CA ASP A 68 -20.20 -10.64 14.84
C ASP A 68 -20.74 -9.83 13.63
N ALA A 69 -21.88 -9.17 13.79
CA ALA A 69 -22.48 -8.33 12.75
C ALA A 69 -21.82 -6.96 12.60
N GLU A 70 -21.16 -6.47 13.65
CA GLU A 70 -20.46 -5.17 13.64
C GLU A 70 -19.08 -5.26 12.98
N ILE A 71 -18.43 -6.43 12.97
CA ILE A 71 -17.11 -6.60 12.34
C ILE A 71 -17.14 -6.20 10.84
N PRO A 72 -18.07 -6.70 10.00
CA PRO A 72 -18.18 -6.25 8.61
C PRO A 72 -18.54 -4.77 8.48
N PHE A 73 -19.29 -4.21 9.43
CA PHE A 73 -19.62 -2.77 9.43
C PHE A 73 -18.36 -1.92 9.63
N PHE A 74 -17.51 -2.28 10.58
CA PHE A 74 -16.22 -1.62 10.80
C PHE A 74 -15.32 -1.72 9.55
N TYR A 75 -15.29 -2.88 8.90
CA TYR A 75 -14.59 -3.03 7.63
C TYR A 75 -15.14 -2.08 6.57
N ALA A 76 -16.46 -2.01 6.41
CA ALA A 76 -17.10 -1.15 5.42
C ALA A 76 -16.79 0.33 5.66
N VAL A 77 -16.79 0.78 6.92
CA VAL A 77 -16.39 2.14 7.29
C VAL A 77 -14.92 2.38 6.95
N ALA A 78 -14.03 1.45 7.29
CA ALA A 78 -12.61 1.58 6.97
C ALA A 78 -12.35 1.62 5.44
N MET A 79 -13.07 0.81 4.66
CA MET A 79 -13.02 0.82 3.19
C MET A 79 -13.60 2.10 2.58
N MET A 80 -14.61 2.71 3.21
CA MET A 80 -15.11 4.03 2.80
C MET A 80 -14.04 5.10 3.02
N VAL A 81 -13.34 5.07 4.15
CA VAL A 81 -12.24 5.98 4.45
C VAL A 81 -11.10 5.79 3.46
N ASP A 82 -10.72 4.54 3.18
CA ASP A 82 -9.78 4.17 2.12
C ASP A 82 -10.16 4.82 0.78
N ALA A 83 -11.40 4.65 0.31
CA ALA A 83 -11.84 5.23 -0.95
C ALA A 83 -11.73 6.77 -0.99
N ILE A 84 -12.12 7.45 0.10
CA ILE A 84 -12.05 8.92 0.18
C ILE A 84 -10.59 9.39 0.26
N PHE A 85 -9.80 8.79 1.14
CA PHE A 85 -8.40 9.19 1.34
C PHE A 85 -7.52 8.79 0.16
N GLY A 86 -7.81 7.69 -0.54
CA GLY A 86 -7.15 7.32 -1.77
C GLY A 86 -7.22 8.44 -2.80
N LEU A 87 -8.39 9.05 -2.99
CA LEU A 87 -8.52 10.22 -3.88
C LEU A 87 -7.70 11.43 -3.41
N LEU A 88 -7.65 11.69 -2.10
CA LEU A 88 -6.87 12.79 -1.53
C LEU A 88 -5.36 12.55 -1.71
N VAL A 89 -4.89 11.35 -1.36
CA VAL A 89 -3.49 10.93 -1.48
C VAL A 89 -3.07 10.92 -2.94
N GLY A 90 -3.93 10.47 -3.87
CA GLY A 90 -3.69 10.55 -5.31
C GLY A 90 -3.51 11.98 -5.80
N LYS A 91 -4.40 12.90 -5.39
CA LYS A 91 -4.25 14.33 -5.70
C LYS A 91 -2.96 14.92 -5.14
N MET A 92 -2.60 14.56 -3.90
CA MET A 92 -1.36 15.00 -3.29
C MET A 92 -0.15 14.44 -4.05
N TYR A 93 -0.19 13.15 -4.41
CA TYR A 93 0.85 12.48 -5.20
C TYR A 93 1.14 13.24 -6.50
N ASP A 94 0.10 13.60 -7.25
CA ASP A 94 0.24 14.37 -8.49
C ASP A 94 0.67 15.82 -8.26
N SER A 95 0.17 16.46 -7.19
CA SER A 95 0.58 17.83 -6.82
C SER A 95 2.07 17.91 -6.49
N PHE A 96 2.62 16.89 -5.84
CA PHE A 96 4.05 16.81 -5.54
C PHE A 96 4.91 16.65 -6.80
N LYS A 97 4.43 15.92 -7.81
CA LYS A 97 5.08 15.82 -9.12
C LYS A 97 5.21 17.19 -9.78
N SER A 98 4.09 17.91 -9.88
CA SER A 98 4.05 19.22 -10.51
C SER A 98 4.90 20.26 -9.77
N LYS A 99 4.88 20.24 -8.42
CA LYS A 99 5.65 21.19 -7.60
C LYS A 99 7.17 21.04 -7.70
N HIS A 100 7.66 19.82 -7.94
CA HIS A 100 9.09 19.52 -8.02
C HIS A 100 9.59 19.29 -9.46
N ASP A 101 8.71 19.45 -10.45
CA ASP A 101 8.97 19.14 -11.87
C ASP A 101 9.63 17.76 -12.08
N ASN A 102 9.19 16.78 -11.29
CA ASN A 102 9.78 15.45 -11.24
C ASN A 102 8.69 14.39 -11.02
N GLU A 103 8.48 13.53 -12.03
CA GLU A 103 7.49 12.46 -12.02
C GLU A 103 7.62 11.52 -10.81
N LYS A 104 8.82 11.40 -10.23
CA LYS A 104 9.08 10.52 -9.08
C LYS A 104 8.82 11.20 -7.73
N ALA A 105 8.63 12.52 -7.69
CA ALA A 105 8.45 13.26 -6.43
C ALA A 105 7.16 12.89 -5.69
N GLY A 106 6.16 12.32 -6.37
CA GLY A 106 4.95 11.79 -5.75
C GLY A 106 5.26 10.75 -4.66
N LEU A 107 6.32 9.93 -4.84
CA LEU A 107 6.75 8.91 -3.88
C LEU A 107 7.12 9.48 -2.50
N LEU A 108 7.38 10.79 -2.40
CA LEU A 108 7.70 11.43 -1.12
C LEU A 108 6.55 11.35 -0.12
N ILE A 109 5.30 11.25 -0.59
CA ILE A 109 4.12 11.13 0.28
C ILE A 109 4.14 9.86 1.12
N LEU A 110 4.82 8.82 0.66
CA LEU A 110 4.89 7.52 1.33
C LEU A 110 5.65 7.57 2.66
N GLY A 111 6.42 8.62 2.93
CA GLY A 111 7.19 8.72 4.17
C GLY A 111 6.32 8.77 5.43
N ILE A 112 5.06 9.19 5.30
CA ILE A 112 4.12 9.23 6.43
C ILE A 112 3.50 7.87 6.72
N VAL A 113 3.46 6.96 5.74
CA VAL A 113 2.75 5.68 5.82
C VAL A 113 3.27 4.81 6.97
N PRO A 114 4.59 4.56 7.12
CA PRO A 114 5.08 3.72 8.21
C PRO A 114 4.80 4.33 9.60
N LEU A 115 4.78 5.65 9.69
CA LEU A 115 4.47 6.34 10.95
C LEU A 115 3.00 6.17 11.34
N LEU A 116 2.09 6.31 10.36
CA LEU A 116 0.66 6.06 10.59
C LEU A 116 0.42 4.59 10.94
N THR A 117 1.11 3.66 10.27
CA THR A 117 1.02 2.23 10.59
C THR A 117 1.54 1.91 11.98
N ALA A 118 2.68 2.48 12.38
CA ALA A 118 3.21 2.31 13.74
C ALA A 118 2.22 2.78 14.82
N VAL A 119 1.46 3.85 14.56
CA VAL A 119 0.45 4.36 15.49
C VAL A 119 -0.83 3.51 15.47
N LEU A 120 -1.28 3.04 14.30
CA LEU A 120 -2.54 2.29 14.19
C LEU A 120 -2.47 0.91 14.85
N ILE A 121 -1.32 0.22 14.81
CA ILE A 121 -1.17 -1.13 15.35
C ILE A 121 -1.60 -1.23 16.83
N PRO A 122 -1.06 -0.44 17.78
CA PRO A 122 -1.50 -0.52 19.18
C PRO A 122 -2.96 -0.09 19.39
N LEU A 123 -3.52 0.76 18.51
CA LEU A 123 -4.90 1.21 18.60
C LEU A 123 -5.89 0.07 18.28
N VAL A 124 -5.66 -0.65 17.18
CA VAL A 124 -6.56 -1.73 16.72
C VAL A 124 -6.53 -2.99 17.58
N PHE A 125 -5.46 -3.20 18.33
CA PHE A 125 -5.31 -4.30 19.30
C PHE A 125 -5.56 -3.89 20.75
N SER A 126 -6.16 -2.73 20.96
CA SER A 126 -6.58 -2.30 22.30
C SER A 126 -7.94 -2.90 22.67
N TYR A 127 -8.28 -2.86 23.96
CA TYR A 127 -9.59 -3.28 24.47
C TYR A 127 -10.62 -2.14 24.55
N ASN A 128 -10.23 -0.92 24.14
CA ASN A 128 -11.09 0.25 24.21
C ASN A 128 -11.73 0.50 22.84
N PHE A 129 -13.05 0.51 22.79
CA PHE A 129 -13.82 0.73 21.58
C PHE A 129 -13.41 2.00 20.81
N ALA A 130 -13.22 3.12 21.49
CA ALA A 130 -12.87 4.39 20.84
C ALA A 130 -11.47 4.33 20.20
N LEU A 131 -10.51 3.69 20.88
CA LEU A 131 -9.16 3.50 20.34
C LEU A 131 -9.18 2.59 19.12
N ILE A 132 -9.93 1.49 19.16
CA ILE A 132 -10.12 0.59 18.02
C ILE A 132 -10.75 1.34 16.85
N PHE A 133 -11.80 2.11 17.08
CA PHE A 133 -12.48 2.86 16.03
C PHE A 133 -11.52 3.85 15.35
N VAL A 134 -10.75 4.62 16.12
CA VAL A 134 -9.71 5.50 15.57
C VAL A 134 -8.65 4.71 14.81
N GLY A 135 -8.20 3.58 15.35
CA GLY A 135 -7.25 2.68 14.69
C GLY A 135 -7.78 2.15 13.35
N MET A 136 -9.07 1.84 13.26
CA MET A 136 -9.72 1.38 12.03
C MET A 136 -9.89 2.48 10.98
N LEU A 137 -10.12 3.72 11.40
CA LEU A 137 -10.06 4.88 10.48
C LEU A 137 -8.64 5.06 9.93
N LEU A 138 -7.62 5.00 10.79
CA LEU A 138 -6.22 5.08 10.36
C LEU A 138 -5.84 3.92 9.43
N TRP A 139 -6.35 2.71 9.70
CA TRP A 139 -6.17 1.54 8.84
C TRP A 139 -6.69 1.82 7.41
N GLY A 140 -7.89 2.41 7.29
CA GLY A 140 -8.42 2.84 5.99
C GLY A 140 -7.54 3.87 5.29
N ILE A 141 -7.02 4.87 6.01
CA ILE A 141 -6.12 5.89 5.45
C ILE A 141 -4.82 5.27 4.91
N VAL A 142 -4.22 4.35 5.67
CA VAL A 142 -3.01 3.64 5.24
C VAL A 142 -3.30 2.74 4.05
N MET A 143 -4.40 1.99 4.07
CA MET A 143 -4.79 1.12 2.96
C MET A 143 -5.02 1.92 1.67
N GLY A 144 -5.72 3.06 1.75
CA GLY A 144 -5.91 3.92 0.56
C GLY A 144 -4.65 4.57 0.05
N SER A 145 -3.69 4.82 0.94
CA SER A 145 -2.36 5.22 0.54
C SER A 145 -1.64 4.11 -0.22
N HIS A 146 -1.70 2.87 0.28
CA HIS A 146 -1.15 1.69 -0.39
C HIS A 146 -1.80 1.51 -1.77
N GLU A 147 -3.12 1.34 -1.85
CA GLU A 147 -3.78 1.00 -3.11
C GLU A 147 -3.61 2.06 -4.20
N THR A 148 -3.69 3.34 -3.83
CA THR A 148 -3.62 4.45 -4.78
C THR A 148 -2.18 4.69 -5.23
N VAL A 149 -1.24 4.82 -4.28
CA VAL A 149 0.13 5.20 -4.60
C VAL A 149 0.89 4.08 -5.28
N MET A 150 0.61 2.81 -4.94
CA MET A 150 1.30 1.67 -5.56
C MET A 150 1.10 1.59 -7.06
N LYS A 151 -0.15 1.71 -7.51
CA LYS A 151 -0.48 1.61 -8.94
C LYS A 151 0.12 2.77 -9.72
N ALA A 152 0.03 4.00 -9.20
CA ALA A 152 0.60 5.19 -9.83
C ALA A 152 2.14 5.12 -9.90
N SER A 153 2.79 4.75 -8.78
CA SER A 153 4.24 4.74 -8.67
C SER A 153 4.93 3.80 -9.66
N ILE A 154 4.37 2.62 -9.91
CA ILE A 154 4.95 1.68 -10.87
C ILE A 154 4.94 2.28 -12.28
N ALA A 155 3.86 2.96 -12.67
CA ALA A 155 3.78 3.60 -13.98
C ALA A 155 4.82 4.70 -14.17
N ASP A 156 5.06 5.51 -13.13
CA ASP A 156 5.97 6.66 -13.18
C ASP A 156 7.45 6.24 -13.14
N ILE A 157 7.79 5.19 -12.38
CA ILE A 157 9.19 4.75 -12.21
C ILE A 157 9.66 3.74 -13.25
N THR A 158 8.80 3.27 -14.15
CA THR A 158 9.15 2.26 -15.15
C THR A 158 8.97 2.75 -16.59
N CYS A 159 9.86 2.30 -17.48
CA CYS A 159 9.75 2.58 -18.90
C CYS A 159 8.57 1.82 -19.52
N ILE A 160 7.93 2.41 -20.53
CA ILE A 160 6.74 1.87 -21.20
C ILE A 160 6.93 0.40 -21.62
N ASN A 161 8.07 0.08 -22.25
CA ASN A 161 8.42 -1.26 -22.74
C ASN A 161 8.53 -2.35 -21.65
N LYS A 162 8.64 -1.96 -20.37
CA LYS A 162 8.76 -2.88 -19.22
C LYS A 162 7.69 -2.68 -18.16
N ARG A 163 6.75 -1.75 -18.37
CA ARG A 163 5.70 -1.40 -17.39
C ARG A 163 4.85 -2.61 -17.03
N GLY A 164 4.42 -3.40 -18.01
CA GLY A 164 3.68 -4.65 -17.78
C GLY A 164 4.44 -5.67 -16.93
N THR A 165 5.74 -5.87 -17.20
CA THR A 165 6.60 -6.76 -16.39
C THR A 165 6.77 -6.22 -14.97
N ALA A 166 6.95 -4.92 -14.81
CA ALA A 166 7.10 -4.29 -13.49
C ALA A 166 5.83 -4.43 -12.64
N TYR A 167 4.66 -4.22 -13.22
CA TYR A 167 3.39 -4.50 -12.53
C TYR A 167 3.27 -5.97 -12.12
N GLY A 168 3.63 -6.92 -12.99
CA GLY A 168 3.60 -8.34 -12.67
C GLY A 168 4.51 -8.70 -11.49
N ILE A 169 5.78 -8.29 -11.55
CA ILE A 169 6.77 -8.53 -10.49
C ILE A 169 6.29 -7.91 -9.17
N PHE A 170 5.88 -6.64 -9.21
CA PHE A 170 5.43 -5.94 -8.01
C PHE A 170 4.19 -6.60 -7.41
N SER A 171 3.22 -7.01 -8.23
CA SER A 171 2.00 -7.68 -7.74
C SER A 171 2.31 -8.99 -7.03
N VAL A 172 3.26 -9.77 -7.55
CA VAL A 172 3.73 -11.01 -6.90
C VAL A 172 4.41 -10.68 -5.57
N ILE A 173 5.32 -9.71 -5.54
CA ILE A 173 5.97 -9.27 -4.30
C ILE A 173 4.92 -8.83 -3.28
N TYR A 174 4.02 -7.93 -3.65
CA TYR A 174 3.00 -7.39 -2.77
C TYR A 174 2.06 -8.49 -2.23
N GLY A 175 1.56 -9.38 -3.11
CA GLY A 175 0.71 -10.49 -2.71
C GLY A 175 1.40 -11.49 -1.77
N LEU A 176 2.65 -11.87 -2.07
CA LEU A 176 3.45 -12.72 -1.18
C LEU A 176 3.71 -12.03 0.16
N THR A 177 3.94 -10.72 0.14
CA THR A 177 4.18 -9.93 1.35
C THR A 177 2.95 -9.91 2.25
N LEU A 178 1.75 -9.66 1.70
CA LEU A 178 0.50 -9.72 2.45
C LEU A 178 0.26 -11.10 3.06
N PHE A 179 0.56 -12.17 2.29
CA PHE A 179 0.43 -13.54 2.76
C PHE A 179 1.40 -13.85 3.91
N ILE A 180 2.69 -13.55 3.73
CA ILE A 180 3.72 -13.75 4.75
C ILE A 180 3.43 -12.89 6.00
N GLY A 181 3.07 -11.63 5.81
CA GLY A 181 2.71 -10.70 6.89
C GLY A 181 1.53 -11.19 7.70
N ALA A 182 0.47 -11.72 7.05
CA ALA A 182 -0.68 -12.28 7.75
C ALA A 182 -0.33 -13.54 8.56
N ILE A 183 0.46 -14.47 8.00
CA ILE A 183 0.96 -15.65 8.74
C ILE A 183 1.83 -15.23 9.92
N PHE A 184 2.74 -14.29 9.68
CA PHE A 184 3.68 -13.81 10.69
C PHE A 184 2.96 -13.10 11.84
N ALA A 185 2.03 -12.19 11.54
CA ALA A 185 1.19 -11.54 12.53
C ALA A 185 0.33 -12.56 13.30
N GLY A 186 -0.30 -13.52 12.61
CA GLY A 186 -1.08 -14.58 13.26
C GLY A 186 -0.25 -15.43 14.23
N TYR A 187 0.95 -15.86 13.81
CA TYR A 187 1.87 -16.60 14.67
C TYR A 187 2.31 -15.80 15.91
N LEU A 188 2.65 -14.52 15.73
CA LEU A 188 2.99 -13.64 16.85
C LEU A 188 1.80 -13.39 17.79
N TYR A 189 0.58 -13.33 17.23
CA TYR A 189 -0.65 -13.17 18.00
C TYR A 189 -0.84 -14.33 18.99
N ASP A 190 -0.61 -15.57 18.55
CA ASP A 190 -0.72 -16.78 19.38
C ASP A 190 0.32 -16.79 20.52
N ILE A 191 1.50 -16.20 20.31
CA ILE A 191 2.53 -16.06 21.35
C ILE A 191 2.14 -14.98 22.34
N SER A 192 1.94 -13.74 21.86
CA SER A 192 1.56 -12.59 22.67
C SER A 192 1.25 -11.38 21.79
N ILE A 193 0.09 -10.77 22.02
CA ILE A 193 -0.31 -9.51 21.39
C ILE A 193 0.72 -8.41 21.63
N PHE A 194 1.31 -8.34 22.83
CA PHE A 194 2.31 -7.31 23.16
C PHE A 194 3.57 -7.45 22.28
N TRP A 195 4.10 -8.67 22.13
CA TRP A 195 5.26 -8.91 21.28
C TRP A 195 4.95 -8.70 19.80
N MET A 196 3.75 -9.09 19.36
CA MET A 196 3.29 -8.80 18.00
C MET A 196 3.29 -7.29 17.72
N ILE A 197 2.70 -6.48 18.60
CA ILE A 197 2.67 -5.02 18.45
C ILE A 197 4.09 -4.46 18.36
N LEU A 198 4.98 -4.85 19.29
CA LEU A 198 6.36 -4.35 19.29
C LEU A 198 7.12 -4.71 18.00
N VAL A 199 6.98 -5.95 17.54
CA VAL A 199 7.68 -6.43 16.33
C VAL A 199 7.13 -5.74 15.08
N LEU A 200 5.81 -5.66 14.91
CA LEU A 200 5.22 -5.01 13.74
C LEU A 200 5.53 -3.52 13.69
N VAL A 201 5.45 -2.82 14.83
CA VAL A 201 5.88 -1.41 14.95
C VAL A 201 7.37 -1.29 14.61
N GLY A 202 8.22 -2.19 15.11
CA GLY A 202 9.64 -2.22 14.77
C GLY A 202 9.89 -2.36 13.26
N ILE A 203 9.15 -3.25 12.59
CA ILE A 203 9.22 -3.43 11.14
C ILE A 203 8.80 -2.16 10.39
N GLU A 204 7.73 -1.49 10.81
CA GLU A 204 7.32 -0.22 10.22
C GLU A 204 8.40 0.86 10.37
N LEU A 205 9.04 0.94 11.53
CA LEU A 205 10.15 1.89 11.74
C LEU A 205 11.37 1.57 10.87
N LEU A 206 11.62 0.30 10.51
CA LEU A 206 12.64 -0.07 9.52
C LEU A 206 12.30 0.41 8.10
N GLY A 207 11.02 0.70 7.81
CA GLY A 207 10.60 1.33 6.58
C GLY A 207 11.14 2.76 6.41
N ILE A 208 11.40 3.47 7.51
CA ILE A 208 11.88 4.87 7.50
C ILE A 208 13.29 4.99 6.87
N PRO A 209 14.31 4.23 7.28
CA PRO A 209 15.61 4.20 6.59
C PRO A 209 15.49 3.92 5.10
N VAL A 210 14.65 2.95 4.70
CA VAL A 210 14.47 2.58 3.29
C VAL A 210 13.77 3.70 2.51
N TYR A 211 12.81 4.39 3.12
CA TYR A 211 12.22 5.59 2.56
C TYR A 211 13.28 6.67 2.29
N PHE A 212 14.21 6.92 3.22
CA PHE A 212 15.30 7.88 2.99
C PHE A 212 16.27 7.42 1.89
N MET A 213 16.54 6.12 1.78
CA MET A 213 17.31 5.57 0.66
C MET A 213 16.60 5.78 -0.68
N MET A 214 15.28 5.61 -0.72
CA MET A 214 14.45 5.87 -1.89
C MET A 214 14.44 7.36 -2.25
N LYS A 215 14.24 8.23 -1.26
CA LYS A 215 14.25 9.71 -1.40
C LYS A 215 15.55 10.21 -2.04
N LYS A 216 16.70 9.67 -1.63
CA LYS A 216 18.02 9.99 -2.22
C LYS A 216 18.19 9.59 -3.69
N GLN A 217 17.36 8.68 -4.20
CA GLN A 217 17.38 8.28 -5.61
C GLN A 217 16.38 9.08 -6.47
N ILE A 218 15.48 9.82 -5.82
CA ILE A 218 14.42 10.62 -6.44
C ILE A 218 14.84 12.08 -6.57
N MET A 219 15.48 12.62 -5.52
CA MET A 219 16.09 13.95 -5.47
C MET A 219 17.48 13.94 -6.10
#